data_AF-A0A952JMP1-F1
#
_entry.id   AF-A0A952JMP1-F1
#
_cell.length_a   1.000
_cell.length_b   1.000
_cell.length_c   1.000
_cell.angle_alpha   90.00
_cell.angle_beta   90.00
_cell.angle_gamma   90.00
#
_symmetry.space_group_name_H-M   'P 1'
#
loop_
_entity.id
_entity.type
_entity.pdbx_description
1 polymer ?
#
loop_
_entity_poly.entity_id
_entity_poly.type
_entity_poly.pdbx_seq_one_letter_code
_entity_poly.pdbx_strand_id
1 'polypeptide(L)'
;MRKHFFLILFVVSLLPAQGQDFRKQFRQAKDLYEGKQYSAAMAAFKPLTVYDQANPFPEYASFYYALSAHQLGYGSVAKDMFLQIKTLYPKWDQLPEVDYWLCKLYFDQGDIFQALKVASNISNPALQSSLTGMKRFYLSKVDDAETLKMVLEEFPEEREAGRALVKVLGKQPFHLQEKAMMELMITKFNLPREKLITNETPKPIFKDSYRVALLMPFLAATLDPSPVIKRNQFVLDMYEGIKLAADSLKKQGIKLEILAYDTERSAEATRKILSKEELKSADLIIGPLFPDEAKPVLEFALANKINVLINPASNTIDFAPHPYSFLFQPSNQTLGIRSAEWVAQHVRKKNCLVYYGETAKDSTLAFSYVKKAQELGIKVVAVEKVRKENSTSILTNLVSATEFDEWKKPLQFKLKKDSLGSIFVATDNELLYSKVVNGVETRGDSITIIGQESWLTDTSIDYSKFERTQVNLAAPNYRALGSSSYIDFRKKFIQKHGMLPGEYATLGYEVSMMVGQFFHRYGTGFLELMPPGEIIYGHLGSGYQLQATHDNGRFPFIHFKNGAIATTGLQ
;
A
#
# COMPACT_ATOMS: atom_id res chain seq x y z
N MET A 1 -81.18 -57.70 19.58
CA MET A 1 -80.75 -57.03 18.34
C MET A 1 -79.43 -57.61 17.89
N ARG A 2 -79.40 -58.17 16.68
CA ARG A 2 -78.21 -58.78 16.06
C ARG A 2 -77.17 -57.69 15.74
N LYS A 3 -75.88 -57.97 15.96
CA LYS A 3 -74.87 -58.19 14.89
C LYS A 3 -73.44 -58.13 15.46
N HIS A 4 -72.84 -59.31 15.61
CA HIS A 4 -71.46 -59.69 15.30
C HIS A 4 -70.38 -58.61 15.45
N PHE A 5 -69.66 -58.65 16.58
CA PHE A 5 -68.35 -58.02 16.73
C PHE A 5 -67.27 -59.07 16.46
N PHE A 6 -66.42 -58.80 15.48
CA PHE A 6 -65.30 -59.66 15.09
C PHE A 6 -64.27 -59.74 16.22
N LEU A 7 -63.98 -60.97 16.63
CA LEU A 7 -62.87 -61.34 17.50
C LEU A 7 -61.60 -61.42 16.64
N ILE A 8 -60.59 -60.58 16.90
CA ILE A 8 -59.23 -60.82 16.43
C ILE A 8 -58.33 -60.88 17.67
N LEU A 9 -57.75 -62.06 17.85
CA LEU A 9 -56.85 -62.46 18.92
C LEU A 9 -55.68 -61.47 19.05
N PHE A 10 -55.53 -60.90 20.26
CA PHE A 10 -54.30 -60.25 20.70
C PHE A 10 -53.28 -61.35 21.00
N VAL A 11 -52.32 -61.57 20.09
CA VAL A 11 -51.10 -62.30 20.45
C VAL A 11 -50.22 -61.32 21.21
N VAL A 12 -50.32 -61.36 22.55
CA VAL A 12 -49.33 -60.77 23.44
C VAL A 12 -48.06 -61.59 23.30
N SER A 13 -47.15 -61.17 22.43
CA SER A 13 -45.77 -61.58 22.50
C SER A 13 -45.14 -60.90 23.72
N LEU A 14 -45.11 -61.62 24.83
CA LEU A 14 -44.19 -61.36 25.94
C LEU A 14 -42.76 -61.40 25.39
N LEU A 15 -42.20 -60.24 25.08
CA LEU A 15 -40.76 -60.10 25.00
C LEU A 15 -40.24 -60.01 26.45
N PRO A 16 -39.27 -60.85 26.84
CA PRO A 16 -38.67 -60.74 28.16
C PRO A 16 -37.96 -59.39 28.24
N ALA A 17 -38.02 -58.76 29.41
CA ALA A 17 -37.12 -57.67 29.75
C ALA A 17 -35.68 -58.21 29.75
N GLN A 18 -35.01 -58.17 28.58
CA GLN A 18 -33.56 -58.31 28.51
C GLN A 18 -32.99 -57.09 29.23
N GLY A 19 -32.34 -57.31 30.38
CA GLY A 19 -31.52 -56.28 31.00
C GLY A 19 -30.57 -55.72 29.94
N GLN A 20 -30.54 -54.39 29.79
CA GLN A 20 -29.63 -53.73 28.86
C GLN A 20 -28.18 -54.08 29.23
N ASP A 21 -27.54 -54.91 28.41
CA ASP A 21 -26.11 -55.17 28.51
C ASP A 21 -25.35 -54.05 27.77
N PHE A 22 -25.15 -52.93 28.46
CA PHE A 22 -24.45 -51.75 27.94
C PHE A 22 -23.03 -52.08 27.46
N ARG A 23 -22.35 -53.06 28.07
CA ARG A 23 -21.01 -53.50 27.64
C ARG A 23 -21.05 -54.16 26.26
N LYS A 24 -22.02 -55.05 26.04
CA LYS A 24 -22.20 -55.72 24.75
C LYS A 24 -22.60 -54.72 23.66
N GLN A 25 -23.54 -53.81 23.97
CA GLN A 25 -24.00 -52.79 23.02
C GLN A 25 -22.86 -51.83 22.63
N PHE A 26 -22.09 -51.34 23.61
CA PHE A 26 -20.95 -50.47 23.35
C PHE A 26 -19.89 -51.17 22.48
N ARG A 27 -19.57 -52.44 22.78
CA ARG A 27 -18.62 -53.22 21.97
C ARG A 27 -19.09 -53.37 20.53
N GLN A 28 -20.36 -53.72 20.33
CA GLN A 28 -20.94 -53.82 18.97
C GLN A 28 -20.90 -52.49 18.21
N ALA A 29 -21.23 -51.37 18.87
CA ALA A 29 -21.15 -50.05 18.27
C ALA A 29 -19.70 -49.67 17.91
N LYS A 30 -18.74 -50.07 18.75
CA LYS A 30 -17.31 -49.87 18.50
C LYS A 30 -16.80 -50.73 17.33
N ASP A 31 -17.21 -51.99 17.23
CA ASP A 31 -16.88 -52.86 16.11
C ASP A 31 -17.39 -52.28 14.77
N LEU A 32 -18.59 -51.68 14.77
CA LEU A 32 -19.12 -50.96 13.60
C LEU A 32 -18.24 -49.75 13.22
N TYR A 33 -17.77 -48.99 14.21
CA TYR A 33 -16.88 -47.84 13.98
C TYR A 33 -15.52 -48.28 13.43
N GLU A 34 -14.90 -49.29 14.03
CA GLU A 34 -13.63 -49.87 13.58
C GLU A 34 -13.76 -50.49 12.18
N GLY A 35 -14.92 -51.08 11.88
CA GLY A 35 -15.31 -51.57 10.55
C GLY A 35 -15.66 -50.47 9.53
N LYS A 36 -15.47 -49.19 9.87
CA LYS A 36 -15.77 -48.00 9.03
C LYS A 36 -17.24 -47.85 8.65
N GLN A 37 -18.16 -48.50 9.35
CA GLN A 37 -19.60 -48.38 9.15
C GLN A 37 -20.16 -47.20 9.95
N TYR A 38 -19.70 -45.98 9.65
CA TYR A 38 -19.91 -44.80 10.49
C TYR A 38 -21.39 -44.44 10.70
N SER A 39 -22.26 -44.65 9.70
CA SER A 39 -23.70 -44.40 9.86
C SER A 39 -24.33 -45.37 10.86
N ALA A 40 -24.01 -46.66 10.75
CA ALA A 40 -24.51 -47.69 11.67
C ALA A 40 -23.91 -47.50 13.08
N ALA A 41 -22.62 -47.17 13.18
CA ALA A 41 -21.95 -46.87 14.43
C ALA A 41 -22.60 -45.67 15.13
N MET A 42 -22.83 -44.56 14.42
CA MET A 42 -23.49 -43.36 14.96
C MET A 42 -24.89 -43.68 15.50
N ALA A 43 -25.68 -44.48 14.78
CA ALA A 43 -27.00 -44.91 15.22
C ALA A 43 -26.92 -45.80 16.47
N ALA A 44 -25.93 -46.70 16.54
CA ALA A 44 -25.73 -47.61 17.66
C ALA A 44 -25.19 -46.90 18.92
N PHE A 45 -24.37 -45.86 18.78
CA PHE A 45 -23.89 -45.05 19.91
C PHE A 45 -24.95 -44.10 20.47
N LYS A 46 -25.87 -43.59 19.63
CA LYS A 46 -26.90 -42.61 20.04
C LYS A 46 -27.67 -42.99 21.32
N PRO A 47 -28.23 -44.20 21.49
CA PRO A 47 -28.91 -44.55 22.74
C PRO A 47 -27.97 -44.66 23.94
N LEU A 48 -26.66 -44.85 23.71
CA LEU A 48 -25.66 -45.01 24.76
C LEU A 48 -25.08 -43.67 25.26
N THR A 49 -25.38 -42.54 24.60
CA THR A 49 -24.90 -41.21 25.02
C THR A 49 -25.71 -40.62 26.19
N VAL A 50 -26.90 -41.17 26.47
CA VAL A 50 -27.76 -40.71 27.55
C VAL A 50 -27.24 -41.24 28.89
N TYR A 51 -27.22 -40.37 29.91
CA TYR A 51 -26.84 -40.76 31.26
C TYR A 51 -27.84 -41.78 31.83
N ASP A 52 -27.31 -42.92 32.27
CA ASP A 52 -28.02 -43.96 33.01
C ASP A 52 -27.07 -44.47 34.11
N GLN A 53 -27.56 -44.62 35.34
CA GLN A 53 -26.74 -45.13 36.46
C GLN A 53 -26.14 -46.51 36.17
N ALA A 54 -26.79 -47.32 35.32
CA ALA A 54 -26.30 -48.64 34.93
C ALA A 54 -25.37 -48.62 33.71
N ASN A 55 -25.22 -47.49 33.03
CA ASN A 55 -24.36 -47.34 31.84
C ASN A 55 -23.00 -46.73 32.21
N PRO A 56 -21.90 -47.50 32.13
CA PRO A 56 -20.57 -46.99 32.45
C PRO A 56 -19.83 -46.38 31.24
N PHE A 57 -20.49 -46.17 30.10
CA PHE A 57 -19.85 -45.69 28.86
C PHE A 57 -20.43 -44.42 28.21
N PRO A 58 -21.24 -43.55 28.86
CA PRO A 58 -21.90 -42.45 28.15
C PRO A 58 -20.92 -41.42 27.56
N GLU A 59 -19.80 -41.16 28.24
CA GLU A 59 -18.72 -40.30 27.74
C GLU A 59 -18.02 -40.88 26.51
N TYR A 60 -17.69 -42.18 26.54
CA TYR A 60 -17.09 -42.88 25.41
C TYR A 60 -18.05 -42.99 24.22
N ALA A 61 -19.33 -43.27 24.48
CA ALA A 61 -20.36 -43.36 23.45
C ALA A 61 -20.56 -42.01 22.76
N SER A 62 -20.59 -40.92 23.53
CA SER A 62 -20.68 -39.56 23.00
C SER A 62 -19.47 -39.22 22.13
N PHE A 63 -18.27 -39.62 22.55
CA PHE A 63 -17.04 -39.41 21.78
C PHE A 63 -17.07 -40.15 20.44
N TYR A 64 -17.37 -41.44 20.42
CA TYR A 64 -17.45 -42.20 19.16
C TYR A 64 -18.64 -41.78 18.28
N TYR A 65 -19.74 -41.32 18.88
CA TYR A 65 -20.83 -40.68 18.14
C TYR A 65 -20.34 -39.43 17.40
N ALA A 66 -19.61 -38.55 18.08
CA ALA A 66 -19.05 -37.33 17.48
C ALA A 66 -18.04 -37.66 16.37
N LEU A 67 -17.16 -38.65 16.59
CA LEU A 67 -16.23 -39.12 15.56
C LEU A 67 -16.95 -39.68 14.34
N SER A 68 -17.99 -40.48 14.54
CA SER A 68 -18.80 -41.02 13.45
C SER A 68 -19.48 -39.90 12.66
N ALA A 69 -20.03 -38.89 13.35
CA ALA A 69 -20.62 -37.71 12.73
C ALA A 69 -19.59 -36.94 11.89
N HIS A 70 -18.37 -36.76 12.40
CA HIS A 70 -17.27 -36.13 11.66
C HIS A 70 -16.94 -36.90 10.38
N GLN A 71 -16.82 -38.23 10.44
CA GLN A 71 -16.50 -39.06 9.27
C GLN A 71 -17.60 -39.03 8.20
N LEU A 72 -18.85 -38.76 8.58
CA LEU A 72 -19.99 -38.60 7.67
C LEU A 72 -20.11 -37.18 7.10
N GLY A 73 -19.22 -36.25 7.49
CA GLY A 73 -19.28 -34.84 7.07
C GLY A 73 -20.25 -33.98 7.89
N TYR A 74 -20.80 -34.49 8.99
CA TYR A 74 -21.71 -33.76 9.88
C TYR A 74 -20.93 -32.95 10.93
N GLY A 75 -20.12 -32.00 10.48
CA GLY A 75 -19.19 -31.24 11.32
C GLY A 75 -19.85 -30.49 12.49
N SER A 76 -21.00 -29.84 12.27
CA SER A 76 -21.74 -29.15 13.35
C SER A 76 -22.23 -30.12 14.42
N VAL A 77 -22.75 -31.28 14.02
CA VAL A 77 -23.22 -32.32 14.95
C VAL A 77 -22.06 -32.87 15.78
N ALA A 78 -20.92 -33.11 15.14
CA ALA A 78 -19.71 -33.55 15.84
C ALA A 78 -19.25 -32.50 16.86
N LYS A 79 -19.19 -31.22 16.45
CA LYS A 79 -18.78 -30.10 17.30
C LYS A 79 -19.68 -29.95 18.53
N ASP A 80 -20.99 -29.93 18.31
CA ASP A 80 -21.97 -29.79 19.40
C ASP A 80 -21.84 -30.93 20.40
N MET A 81 -21.67 -32.17 19.91
CA MET A 81 -21.45 -33.33 20.78
C MET A 81 -20.13 -33.22 21.57
N PHE A 82 -19.02 -32.81 20.95
CA PHE A 82 -17.76 -32.62 21.67
C PHE A 82 -17.85 -31.52 22.73
N LEU A 83 -18.54 -30.40 22.44
CA LEU A 83 -18.79 -29.36 23.43
C LEU A 83 -19.64 -29.88 24.60
N GLN A 84 -20.68 -30.68 24.29
CA GLN A 84 -21.52 -31.33 25.30
C GLN A 84 -20.72 -32.27 26.21
N ILE A 85 -19.77 -33.04 25.65
CA ILE A 85 -18.87 -33.89 26.45
C ILE A 85 -18.09 -33.06 27.47
N LYS A 86 -17.54 -31.91 27.06
CA LYS A 86 -16.80 -31.02 27.98
C LYS A 86 -17.69 -30.48 29.10
N THR A 87 -18.94 -30.17 28.80
CA THR A 87 -19.91 -29.67 29.80
C THR A 87 -20.35 -30.75 30.77
N LEU A 88 -20.66 -31.95 30.28
CA LEU A 88 -21.21 -33.03 31.10
C LEU A 88 -20.13 -33.82 31.85
N TYR A 89 -18.92 -33.94 31.30
CA TYR A 89 -17.85 -34.78 31.82
C TYR A 89 -16.53 -34.02 32.01
N PRO A 90 -16.49 -32.94 32.81
CA PRO A 90 -15.32 -32.06 32.94
C PRO A 90 -14.10 -32.72 33.62
N LYS A 91 -14.25 -33.92 34.18
CA LYS A 91 -13.18 -34.69 34.84
C LYS A 91 -12.73 -35.91 34.02
N TRP A 92 -13.24 -36.07 32.79
CA TRP A 92 -12.89 -37.21 31.95
C TRP A 92 -11.42 -37.12 31.51
N ASP A 93 -10.72 -38.25 31.56
CA ASP A 93 -9.29 -38.34 31.27
C ASP A 93 -8.96 -38.15 29.79
N GLN A 94 -9.93 -38.37 28.90
CA GLN A 94 -9.79 -38.23 27.44
C GLN A 94 -10.22 -36.84 26.91
N LEU A 95 -10.36 -35.84 27.78
CA LEU A 95 -10.64 -34.46 27.35
C LEU A 95 -9.59 -33.87 26.39
N PRO A 96 -8.28 -34.17 26.49
CA PRO A 96 -7.31 -33.71 25.49
C PRO A 96 -7.62 -34.18 24.06
N GLU A 97 -8.16 -35.38 23.90
CA GLU A 97 -8.58 -35.95 22.63
C GLU A 97 -9.83 -35.24 22.11
N VAL A 98 -10.78 -34.91 23.00
CA VAL A 98 -11.94 -34.06 22.66
C VAL A 98 -11.49 -32.69 22.15
N ASP A 99 -10.57 -32.04 22.85
CA ASP A 99 -10.01 -30.75 22.45
C ASP A 99 -9.26 -30.83 21.12
N TYR A 100 -8.55 -31.92 20.85
CA TYR A 100 -7.91 -32.14 19.56
C TYR A 100 -8.92 -32.16 18.39
N TRP A 101 -10.05 -32.85 18.56
CA TRP A 101 -11.09 -32.89 17.54
C TRP A 101 -11.87 -31.58 17.42
N LEU A 102 -12.14 -30.89 18.52
CA LEU A 102 -12.72 -29.55 18.50
C LEU A 102 -11.81 -28.56 17.76
N CYS A 103 -10.50 -28.58 18.05
CA CYS A 103 -9.51 -27.76 17.38
C CYS A 103 -9.57 -27.98 15.86
N LYS A 104 -9.59 -29.24 15.42
CA LYS A 104 -9.73 -29.59 13.99
C LYS A 104 -11.03 -29.05 13.39
N LEU A 105 -12.16 -29.21 14.07
CA LEU A 105 -13.46 -28.75 13.58
C LEU A 105 -13.52 -27.22 13.44
N TYR A 106 -12.93 -26.48 14.38
CA TYR A 106 -12.80 -25.02 14.25
C TYR A 106 -11.93 -24.64 13.05
N PHE A 107 -10.80 -25.32 12.84
CA PHE A 107 -9.97 -25.13 11.66
C PHE A 107 -10.69 -25.46 10.35
N ASP A 108 -11.46 -26.54 10.30
CA ASP A 108 -12.28 -26.93 9.14
C ASP A 108 -13.36 -25.87 8.82
N GLN A 109 -13.85 -25.15 9.82
CA GLN A 109 -14.80 -24.04 9.69
C GLN A 109 -14.15 -22.69 9.36
N GLY A 110 -12.81 -22.62 9.30
CA GLY A 110 -12.06 -21.37 9.09
C GLY A 110 -11.94 -20.48 10.34
N ASP A 111 -12.36 -20.96 11.51
CA ASP A 111 -12.29 -20.23 12.77
C ASP A 111 -10.93 -20.45 13.45
N ILE A 112 -9.91 -19.76 12.93
CA ILE A 112 -8.51 -19.92 13.35
C ILE A 112 -8.31 -19.57 14.83
N PHE A 113 -8.93 -18.49 15.31
CA PHE A 113 -8.75 -18.00 16.68
C PHE A 113 -9.33 -18.99 17.69
N GLN A 114 -10.54 -19.53 17.46
CA GLN A 114 -11.08 -20.55 18.35
C GLN A 114 -10.28 -21.86 18.25
N ALA A 115 -9.83 -22.25 17.06
CA ALA A 115 -9.00 -23.44 16.90
C ALA A 115 -7.72 -23.36 17.74
N LEU A 116 -7.01 -22.23 17.71
CA LEU A 116 -5.79 -22.02 18.47
C LEU A 116 -6.05 -21.88 19.98
N LYS A 117 -7.16 -21.25 20.38
CA LYS A 117 -7.59 -21.18 21.78
C LYS A 117 -7.90 -22.56 22.36
N VAL A 118 -8.50 -23.47 21.58
CA VAL A 118 -8.70 -24.85 22.01
C VAL A 118 -7.34 -25.58 22.05
N ALA A 119 -6.50 -25.37 21.04
CA ALA A 119 -5.18 -25.99 20.96
C ALA A 119 -4.27 -25.66 22.16
N SER A 120 -4.37 -24.45 22.73
CA SER A 120 -3.56 -24.04 23.89
C SER A 120 -3.89 -24.82 25.17
N ASN A 121 -5.05 -25.47 25.23
CA ASN A 121 -5.46 -26.30 26.37
C ASN A 121 -4.98 -27.76 26.25
N ILE A 122 -4.47 -28.16 25.09
CA ILE A 122 -4.00 -29.53 24.85
C ILE A 122 -2.56 -29.64 25.34
N SER A 123 -2.38 -30.13 26.56
CA SER A 123 -1.05 -30.35 27.18
C SER A 123 -0.54 -31.78 27.03
N ASN A 124 -1.34 -32.70 26.48
CA ASN A 124 -0.97 -34.12 26.35
C ASN A 124 0.23 -34.30 25.38
N PRO A 125 1.39 -34.83 25.85
CA PRO A 125 2.57 -35.02 25.01
C PRO A 125 2.34 -35.91 23.78
N ALA A 126 1.47 -36.91 23.89
CA ALA A 126 1.16 -37.84 22.79
C ALA A 126 0.49 -37.15 21.59
N LEU A 127 -0.23 -36.06 21.84
CA LEU A 127 -0.97 -35.31 20.81
C LEU A 127 -0.16 -34.17 20.19
N GLN A 128 0.94 -33.73 20.81
CA GLN A 128 1.67 -32.52 20.40
C GLN A 128 2.18 -32.57 18.95
N SER A 129 2.69 -33.72 18.52
CA SER A 129 3.21 -33.89 17.16
C SER A 129 2.10 -33.76 16.12
N SER A 130 0.97 -34.44 16.35
CA SER A 130 -0.22 -34.38 15.49
C SER A 130 -0.84 -32.98 15.49
N LEU A 131 -0.91 -32.33 16.65
CA LEU A 131 -1.43 -30.97 16.81
C LEU A 131 -0.56 -29.96 16.05
N THR A 132 0.76 -30.08 16.14
CA THR A 132 1.71 -29.26 15.37
C THR A 132 1.51 -29.46 13.87
N GLY A 133 1.35 -30.71 13.42
CA GLY A 133 1.04 -31.02 12.02
C GLY A 133 -0.27 -30.41 11.54
N MET A 134 -1.31 -30.45 12.37
CA MET A 134 -2.61 -29.83 12.09
C MET A 134 -2.49 -28.31 11.95
N LYS A 135 -1.95 -27.63 12.97
CA LYS A 135 -1.74 -26.16 12.95
C LYS A 135 -0.97 -25.74 11.70
N ARG A 136 0.13 -26.44 11.42
CA ARG A 136 0.94 -26.21 10.21
C ARG A 136 0.12 -26.31 8.93
N PHE A 137 -0.70 -27.35 8.78
CA PHE A 137 -1.51 -27.55 7.60
C PHE A 137 -2.50 -26.40 7.39
N TYR A 138 -3.30 -26.05 8.40
CA TYR A 138 -4.32 -25.02 8.26
C TYR A 138 -3.73 -23.61 8.15
N LEU A 139 -2.75 -23.26 9.01
CA LEU A 139 -2.12 -21.94 8.97
C LEU A 139 -1.35 -21.71 7.66
N SER A 140 -0.81 -22.76 7.04
CA SER A 140 -0.12 -22.63 5.75
C SER A 140 -1.03 -22.28 4.56
N LYS A 141 -2.36 -22.36 4.73
CA LYS A 141 -3.37 -21.97 3.74
C LYS A 141 -3.80 -20.50 3.87
N VAL A 142 -3.35 -19.80 4.90
CA VAL A 142 -3.63 -18.38 5.09
C VAL A 142 -2.60 -17.60 4.27
N ASP A 143 -3.05 -16.99 3.18
CA ASP A 143 -2.20 -16.17 2.30
C ASP A 143 -2.19 -14.68 2.69
N ASP A 144 -3.04 -14.27 3.64
CA ASP A 144 -3.11 -12.89 4.14
C ASP A 144 -2.15 -12.67 5.33
N ALA A 145 -1.21 -11.74 5.16
CA ALA A 145 -0.20 -11.45 6.17
C ALA A 145 -0.80 -10.76 7.40
N GLU A 146 -1.80 -9.89 7.24
CA GLU A 146 -2.42 -9.17 8.35
C GLU A 146 -3.19 -10.11 9.27
N THR A 147 -3.95 -11.06 8.72
CA THR A 147 -4.60 -12.13 9.50
C THR A 147 -3.58 -12.89 10.34
N LEU A 148 -2.41 -13.24 9.79
CA LEU A 148 -1.36 -13.96 10.53
C LEU A 148 -0.70 -13.08 11.61
N LYS A 149 -0.57 -11.76 11.38
CA LYS A 149 -0.11 -10.83 12.42
C LYS A 149 -1.11 -10.74 13.56
N MET A 150 -2.41 -10.60 13.28
CA MET A 150 -3.46 -10.62 14.31
C MET A 150 -3.45 -11.91 15.13
N VAL A 151 -3.22 -13.06 14.48
CA VAL A 151 -3.04 -14.34 15.18
C VAL A 151 -1.83 -14.31 16.12
N LEU A 152 -0.71 -13.73 15.70
CA LEU A 152 0.51 -13.62 16.53
C LEU A 152 0.40 -12.55 17.62
N GLU A 153 -0.48 -11.57 17.49
CA GLU A 153 -0.81 -10.64 18.57
C GLU A 153 -1.57 -11.36 19.70
N GLU A 154 -2.56 -12.19 19.36
CA GLU A 154 -3.36 -12.96 20.33
C GLU A 154 -2.60 -14.20 20.87
N PHE A 155 -1.82 -14.86 20.02
CA PHE A 155 -1.05 -16.07 20.35
C PHE A 155 0.45 -15.87 20.05
N PRO A 156 1.19 -15.08 20.86
CA PRO A 156 2.57 -14.71 20.56
C PRO A 156 3.55 -15.87 20.41
N GLU A 157 3.26 -17.01 21.04
CA GLU A 157 4.13 -18.19 21.04
C GLU A 157 3.73 -19.25 19.98
N GLU A 158 2.77 -18.94 19.11
CA GLU A 158 2.31 -19.86 18.06
C GLU A 158 3.31 -19.95 16.89
N ARG A 159 4.29 -20.84 17.04
CA ARG A 159 5.37 -21.05 16.08
C ARG A 159 4.90 -21.32 14.64
N GLU A 160 3.82 -22.08 14.43
CA GLU A 160 3.38 -22.39 13.06
C GLU A 160 2.66 -21.20 12.40
N ALA A 161 2.13 -20.24 13.17
CA ALA A 161 1.65 -18.96 12.64
C ALA A 161 2.82 -18.09 12.20
N GLY A 162 3.89 -18.00 13.01
CA GLY A 162 5.14 -17.33 12.63
C GLY A 162 5.75 -17.92 11.36
N ARG A 163 5.73 -19.26 11.24
CA ARG A 163 6.17 -19.96 10.03
C ARG A 163 5.35 -19.59 8.80
N ALA A 164 4.01 -19.57 8.92
CA ALA A 164 3.12 -19.19 7.83
C ALA A 164 3.37 -17.74 7.41
N LEU A 165 3.55 -16.83 8.37
CA LEU A 165 3.82 -15.42 8.11
C LEU A 165 5.12 -15.22 7.34
N VAL A 166 6.21 -15.87 7.77
CA VAL A 166 7.51 -15.82 7.03
C VAL A 166 7.35 -16.32 5.59
N LYS A 167 6.56 -17.37 5.36
CA LYS A 167 6.30 -17.89 4.02
C LYS A 167 5.51 -16.91 3.15
N VAL A 168 4.49 -16.25 3.71
CA VAL A 168 3.69 -15.24 3.00
C VAL A 168 4.55 -14.02 2.67
N LEU A 169 5.27 -13.48 3.65
CA LEU A 169 6.16 -12.34 3.46
C LEU A 169 7.28 -12.69 2.47
N GLY A 170 7.89 -13.86 2.57
CA GLY A 170 8.98 -14.30 1.67
C GLY A 170 8.58 -14.47 0.20
N LYS A 171 7.28 -14.62 -0.10
CA LYS A 171 6.76 -14.64 -1.47
C LYS A 171 6.59 -13.24 -2.08
N GLN A 172 6.52 -12.20 -1.25
CA GLN A 172 6.36 -10.83 -1.73
C GLN A 172 7.61 -10.39 -2.52
N PRO A 173 7.47 -9.48 -3.50
CA PRO A 173 8.61 -8.79 -4.13
C PRO A 173 9.55 -8.24 -3.06
N PHE A 174 10.88 -8.34 -3.27
CA PHE A 174 11.86 -8.10 -2.20
C PHE A 174 11.81 -6.70 -1.59
N HIS A 175 11.32 -5.71 -2.34
CA HIS A 175 11.11 -4.33 -1.86
C HIS A 175 9.86 -4.17 -0.98
N LEU A 176 8.84 -5.04 -1.12
CA LEU A 176 7.64 -5.06 -0.27
C LEU A 176 7.81 -5.94 0.97
N GLN A 177 8.85 -6.78 1.00
CA GLN A 177 9.09 -7.68 2.10
C GLN A 177 9.32 -6.92 3.41
N GLU A 178 8.53 -7.23 4.42
CA GLU A 178 8.73 -6.77 5.80
C GLU A 178 9.91 -7.51 6.46
N LYS A 179 11.13 -7.24 5.98
CA LYS A 179 12.36 -7.96 6.38
C LYS A 179 12.57 -7.99 7.88
N ALA A 180 12.37 -6.87 8.57
CA ALA A 180 12.49 -6.80 10.02
C ALA A 180 11.55 -7.79 10.73
N MET A 181 10.29 -7.88 10.28
CA MET A 181 9.32 -8.83 10.81
C MET A 181 9.72 -10.28 10.49
N MET A 182 10.16 -10.56 9.25
CA MET A 182 10.63 -11.89 8.89
C MET A 182 11.82 -12.33 9.74
N GLU A 183 12.84 -11.48 9.89
CA GLU A 183 14.02 -11.77 10.72
C GLU A 183 13.63 -11.95 12.19
N LEU A 184 12.71 -11.13 12.71
CA LEU A 184 12.17 -11.27 14.06
C LEU A 184 11.50 -12.64 14.23
N MET A 185 10.65 -13.07 13.30
CA MET A 185 9.96 -14.37 13.37
C MET A 185 10.93 -15.54 13.19
N ILE A 186 11.88 -15.45 12.26
CA ILE A 186 12.90 -16.48 12.02
C ILE A 186 13.74 -16.69 13.28
N THR A 187 14.18 -15.59 13.90
CA THR A 187 14.99 -15.61 15.11
C THR A 187 14.18 -16.10 16.31
N LYS A 188 12.98 -15.54 16.53
CA LYS A 188 12.10 -15.89 17.65
C LYS A 188 11.77 -17.38 17.68
N PHE A 189 11.44 -17.96 16.53
CA PHE A 189 10.94 -19.33 16.45
C PHE A 189 11.95 -20.37 15.90
N ASN A 190 13.21 -19.94 15.71
CA ASN A 190 14.29 -20.75 15.13
C ASN A 190 13.83 -21.46 13.84
N LEU A 191 13.35 -20.68 12.87
CA LEU A 191 12.76 -21.18 11.64
C LEU A 191 13.82 -21.41 10.54
N PRO A 192 13.70 -22.47 9.72
CA PRO A 192 14.68 -22.74 8.66
C PRO A 192 14.46 -21.81 7.46
N ARG A 193 15.22 -20.71 7.39
CA ARG A 193 15.10 -19.67 6.37
C ARG A 193 15.05 -20.23 4.94
N GLU A 194 16.00 -21.09 4.60
CA GLU A 194 16.22 -21.62 3.25
C GLU A 194 15.06 -22.49 2.78
N LYS A 195 14.27 -23.03 3.71
CA LYS A 195 13.08 -23.84 3.40
C LYS A 195 11.80 -23.01 3.29
N LEU A 196 11.82 -21.76 3.72
CA LEU A 196 10.63 -20.90 3.82
C LEU A 196 10.66 -19.74 2.81
N ILE A 197 11.84 -19.24 2.48
CA ILE A 197 12.03 -18.13 1.54
C ILE A 197 12.63 -18.72 0.25
N THR A 198 11.84 -18.74 -0.81
CA THR A 198 12.24 -19.29 -2.12
C THR A 198 12.90 -18.25 -3.03
N ASN A 199 12.73 -16.96 -2.74
CA ASN A 199 13.36 -15.90 -3.51
C ASN A 199 14.76 -15.66 -2.93
N GLU A 200 15.79 -16.05 -3.67
CA GLU A 200 17.15 -15.61 -3.39
C GLU A 200 17.18 -14.07 -3.33
N THR A 201 18.09 -13.52 -2.53
CA THR A 201 18.34 -12.08 -2.53
C THR A 201 18.60 -11.67 -3.97
N PRO A 202 17.80 -10.74 -4.56
CA PRO A 202 17.98 -10.37 -5.95
C PRO A 202 19.43 -9.88 -6.11
N LYS A 203 20.07 -10.30 -7.20
CA LYS A 203 21.43 -9.85 -7.54
C LYS A 203 21.32 -8.80 -8.63
N PRO A 204 22.14 -7.72 -8.57
CA PRO A 204 22.15 -6.74 -9.64
C PRO A 204 22.60 -7.40 -10.94
N ILE A 205 21.80 -7.20 -12.00
CA ILE A 205 22.14 -7.63 -13.36
C ILE A 205 22.58 -6.39 -14.13
N PHE A 206 23.90 -6.28 -14.32
CA PHE A 206 24.48 -5.22 -15.12
C PHE A 206 24.58 -5.65 -16.59
N LYS A 207 24.36 -4.70 -17.50
CA LYS A 207 24.43 -4.91 -18.95
C LYS A 207 25.34 -3.88 -19.61
N ASP A 208 25.95 -4.25 -20.73
CA ASP A 208 26.74 -3.34 -21.56
C ASP A 208 25.88 -2.24 -22.22
N SER A 209 24.59 -2.53 -22.42
CA SER A 209 23.59 -1.62 -22.95
C SER A 209 22.23 -1.94 -22.35
N TYR A 210 21.49 -0.91 -21.95
CA TYR A 210 20.15 -1.02 -21.36
C TYR A 210 19.10 -0.54 -22.34
N ARG A 211 18.05 -1.34 -22.56
CA ARG A 211 16.93 -1.00 -23.44
C ARG A 211 15.86 -0.23 -22.70
N VAL A 212 15.61 1.00 -23.13
CA VAL A 212 14.60 1.87 -22.55
C VAL A 212 13.50 2.08 -23.58
N ALA A 213 12.33 1.49 -23.34
CA ALA A 213 11.16 1.66 -24.17
C ALA A 213 10.40 2.92 -23.74
N LEU A 214 10.31 3.90 -24.63
CA LEU A 214 9.62 5.15 -24.41
C LEU A 214 8.24 5.10 -25.06
N LEU A 215 7.21 4.90 -24.23
CA LEU A 215 5.82 4.84 -24.66
C LEU A 215 5.20 6.21 -24.40
N MET A 216 5.15 7.04 -25.44
CA MET A 216 4.61 8.39 -25.34
C MET A 216 3.72 8.72 -26.54
N PRO A 217 2.76 9.65 -26.39
CA PRO A 217 1.91 10.07 -27.49
C PRO A 217 2.66 11.09 -28.36
N PHE A 218 3.52 10.58 -29.23
CA PHE A 218 4.27 11.36 -30.21
C PHE A 218 3.37 11.94 -31.31
N LEU A 219 2.17 11.40 -31.50
CA LEU A 219 1.23 11.83 -32.53
C LEU A 219 1.92 12.04 -33.88
N ALA A 220 2.83 11.13 -34.24
CA ALA A 220 3.80 11.28 -35.31
C ALA A 220 3.12 11.56 -36.66
N ALA A 221 1.96 10.93 -36.89
CA ALA A 221 1.15 11.13 -38.09
C ALA A 221 0.59 12.56 -38.23
N THR A 222 0.52 13.32 -37.14
CA THR A 222 0.05 14.71 -37.10
C THR A 222 1.17 15.74 -37.11
N LEU A 223 2.44 15.29 -37.09
CA LEU A 223 3.58 16.18 -37.08
C LEU A 223 3.76 16.83 -38.45
N ASP A 224 3.72 18.15 -38.47
CA ASP A 224 4.06 18.96 -39.62
C ASP A 224 5.32 19.80 -39.34
N PRO A 225 6.16 20.08 -40.36
CA PRO A 225 7.44 20.79 -40.18
C PRO A 225 7.27 22.30 -39.91
N SER A 226 6.10 22.76 -39.47
CA SER A 226 5.85 24.16 -39.14
C SER A 226 6.54 24.58 -37.83
N PRO A 227 6.89 25.88 -37.69
CA PRO A 227 7.32 26.46 -36.42
C PRO A 227 6.19 26.56 -35.38
N VAL A 228 4.93 26.23 -35.74
CA VAL A 228 3.80 26.25 -34.81
C VAL A 228 4.03 25.24 -33.66
N ILE A 229 3.71 25.68 -32.44
CA ILE A 229 3.74 24.85 -31.24
C ILE A 229 2.70 23.74 -31.39
N LYS A 230 3.16 22.49 -31.38
CA LYS A 230 2.30 21.32 -31.51
C LYS A 230 1.59 21.03 -30.20
N ARG A 231 0.42 20.40 -30.27
CA ARG A 231 -0.34 19.98 -29.08
C ARG A 231 0.47 19.08 -28.15
N ASN A 232 1.38 18.28 -28.70
CA ASN A 232 2.25 17.37 -27.99
C ASN A 232 3.72 17.86 -27.94
N GLN A 233 3.97 19.17 -28.11
CA GLN A 233 5.33 19.72 -28.08
C GLN A 233 6.10 19.32 -26.82
N PHE A 234 5.43 19.25 -25.66
CA PHE A 234 6.05 18.80 -24.41
C PHE A 234 6.63 17.38 -24.49
N VAL A 235 6.01 16.46 -25.26
CA VAL A 235 6.52 15.10 -25.50
C VAL A 235 7.78 15.15 -26.35
N LEU A 236 7.76 15.96 -27.41
CA LEU A 236 8.91 16.14 -28.32
C LEU A 236 10.10 16.76 -27.58
N ASP A 237 9.86 17.80 -26.79
CA ASP A 237 10.88 18.46 -25.97
C ASP A 237 11.50 17.47 -24.97
N MET A 238 10.65 16.69 -24.28
CA MET A 238 11.11 15.65 -23.36
C MET A 238 11.96 14.60 -24.07
N TYR A 239 11.55 14.16 -25.25
CA TYR A 239 12.30 13.21 -26.06
C TYR A 239 13.69 13.73 -26.46
N GLU A 240 13.81 15.01 -26.82
CA GLU A 240 15.12 15.61 -27.11
C GLU A 240 16.01 15.71 -25.86
N GLY A 241 15.41 16.02 -24.70
CA GLY A 241 16.08 15.93 -23.40
C GLY A 241 16.63 14.53 -23.12
N ILE A 242 15.80 13.50 -23.31
CA ILE A 242 16.16 12.09 -23.13
C ILE A 242 17.32 11.69 -24.04
N LYS A 243 17.25 12.03 -25.33
CA LYS A 243 18.32 11.75 -26.31
C LYS A 243 19.63 12.42 -25.92
N LEU A 244 19.58 13.68 -25.49
CA LEU A 244 20.78 14.41 -25.09
C LEU A 244 21.41 13.82 -23.82
N ALA A 245 20.61 13.33 -22.87
CA ALA A 245 21.11 12.61 -21.70
C ALA A 245 21.72 11.25 -22.07
N ALA A 246 21.11 10.49 -22.98
CA ALA A 246 21.69 9.25 -23.49
C ALA A 246 23.08 9.46 -24.12
N ASP A 247 23.26 10.54 -24.89
CA ASP A 247 24.58 10.94 -25.42
C ASP A 247 25.59 11.26 -24.30
N SER A 248 25.15 11.95 -23.23
CA SER A 248 25.99 12.25 -22.06
C SER A 248 26.36 11.00 -21.28
N LEU A 249 25.41 10.10 -21.01
CA LEU A 249 25.60 8.84 -20.28
C LEU A 249 26.53 7.88 -21.04
N LYS A 250 26.42 7.83 -22.37
CA LYS A 250 27.32 7.02 -23.20
C LYS A 250 28.79 7.40 -22.99
N LYS A 251 29.09 8.69 -22.82
CA LYS A 251 30.44 9.19 -22.50
C LYS A 251 30.89 8.83 -21.08
N GLN A 252 29.96 8.51 -20.19
CA GLN A 252 30.20 8.01 -18.83
C GLN A 252 30.24 6.47 -18.77
N GLY A 253 30.17 5.79 -19.92
CA GLY A 253 30.20 4.32 -20.00
C GLY A 253 28.84 3.65 -19.83
N ILE A 254 27.75 4.39 -19.67
CA ILE A 254 26.38 3.87 -19.53
C ILE A 254 25.67 4.01 -20.88
N LYS A 255 25.42 2.89 -21.56
CA LYS A 255 24.75 2.92 -22.88
C LYS A 255 23.25 2.67 -22.71
N LEU A 256 22.45 3.63 -23.18
CA LEU A 256 20.99 3.49 -23.27
C LEU A 256 20.60 3.32 -24.74
N GLU A 257 19.89 2.24 -25.04
CA GLU A 257 19.21 2.01 -26.32
C GLU A 257 17.76 2.48 -26.17
N ILE A 258 17.46 3.68 -26.71
CA ILE A 258 16.13 4.28 -26.60
C ILE A 258 15.24 3.80 -27.74
N LEU A 259 14.15 3.11 -27.41
CA LEU A 259 13.14 2.64 -28.34
C LEU A 259 11.86 3.47 -28.18
N ALA A 260 11.57 4.37 -29.11
CA ALA A 260 10.42 5.27 -29.02
C ALA A 260 9.19 4.69 -29.74
N TYR A 261 8.05 4.66 -29.06
CA TYR A 261 6.77 4.15 -29.57
C TYR A 261 5.66 5.18 -29.35
N ASP A 262 4.91 5.44 -30.42
CA ASP A 262 3.77 6.36 -30.40
C ASP A 262 2.51 5.67 -29.85
N THR A 263 2.09 6.06 -28.66
CA THR A 263 0.86 5.53 -28.05
C THR A 263 -0.41 6.14 -28.63
N GLU A 264 -0.30 7.22 -29.41
CA GLU A 264 -1.41 7.91 -30.07
C GLU A 264 -2.54 8.37 -29.13
N ARG A 265 -2.29 8.45 -27.82
CA ARG A 265 -3.33 8.64 -26.78
C ARG A 265 -4.41 7.55 -26.84
N SER A 266 -4.02 6.33 -27.18
CA SER A 266 -4.93 5.21 -27.43
C SER A 266 -4.47 3.94 -26.72
N ALA A 267 -5.37 3.36 -25.92
CA ALA A 267 -5.16 2.06 -25.29
C ALA A 267 -4.99 0.93 -26.32
N GLU A 268 -5.62 1.05 -27.50
CA GLU A 268 -5.51 0.07 -28.59
C GLU A 268 -4.13 0.12 -29.25
N ALA A 269 -3.67 1.32 -29.63
CA ALA A 269 -2.33 1.51 -30.18
C ALA A 269 -1.26 1.03 -29.16
N THR A 270 -1.46 1.35 -27.87
CA THR A 270 -0.61 0.87 -26.78
C THR A 270 -0.56 -0.66 -26.70
N ARG A 271 -1.69 -1.36 -26.76
CA ARG A 271 -1.72 -2.84 -26.77
C ARG A 271 -0.99 -3.43 -27.99
N LYS A 272 -1.10 -2.80 -29.16
CA LYS A 272 -0.39 -3.20 -30.38
C LYS A 272 1.12 -3.02 -30.27
N ILE A 273 1.57 -1.98 -29.56
CA ILE A 273 2.99 -1.80 -29.25
C ILE A 273 3.47 -2.92 -28.31
N LEU A 274 2.72 -3.19 -27.24
CA LEU A 274 3.07 -4.18 -26.21
C LEU A 274 3.07 -5.63 -26.73
N SER A 275 2.42 -5.93 -27.86
CA SER A 275 2.46 -7.26 -28.47
C SER A 275 3.74 -7.55 -29.25
N LYS A 276 4.61 -6.56 -29.46
CA LYS A 276 5.92 -6.74 -30.11
C LYS A 276 6.86 -7.52 -29.20
N GLU A 277 7.46 -8.60 -29.72
CA GLU A 277 8.41 -9.43 -28.95
C GLU A 277 9.62 -8.65 -28.43
N GLU A 278 10.07 -7.62 -29.17
CA GLU A 278 11.21 -6.77 -28.77
C GLU A 278 10.97 -6.04 -27.43
N LEU A 279 9.71 -5.73 -27.08
CA LEU A 279 9.36 -5.04 -25.83
C LEU A 279 9.59 -5.92 -24.60
N LYS A 280 9.52 -7.25 -24.74
CA LYS A 280 9.80 -8.18 -23.63
C LYS A 280 11.26 -8.14 -23.19
N SER A 281 12.14 -7.59 -24.03
CA SER A 281 13.56 -7.40 -23.73
C SER A 281 13.90 -6.02 -23.16
N ALA A 282 12.91 -5.15 -22.96
CA ALA A 282 13.11 -3.84 -22.36
C ALA A 282 13.54 -3.97 -20.88
N ASP A 283 14.51 -3.14 -20.47
CA ASP A 283 14.99 -3.06 -19.10
C ASP A 283 14.20 -2.03 -18.26
N LEU A 284 13.60 -1.06 -18.96
CA LEU A 284 12.74 -0.04 -18.40
C LEU A 284 11.72 0.42 -19.45
N ILE A 285 10.49 0.62 -19.03
CA ILE A 285 9.49 1.38 -19.77
C ILE A 285 9.39 2.78 -19.15
N ILE A 286 9.51 3.83 -19.95
CA ILE A 286 9.21 5.20 -19.54
C ILE A 286 7.90 5.62 -20.22
N GLY A 287 6.95 6.05 -19.41
CA GLY A 287 5.56 6.19 -19.82
C GLY A 287 4.71 4.98 -19.42
N PRO A 288 3.41 4.99 -19.73
CA PRO A 288 2.74 5.98 -20.57
C PRO A 288 2.39 7.27 -19.79
N LEU A 289 1.81 8.24 -20.49
CA LEU A 289 1.49 9.54 -19.90
C LEU A 289 0.05 9.64 -19.40
N PHE A 290 -0.87 8.86 -19.97
CA PHE A 290 -2.30 8.96 -19.69
C PHE A 290 -2.88 7.71 -19.01
N PRO A 291 -3.93 7.86 -18.17
CA PRO A 291 -4.49 6.73 -17.43
C PRO A 291 -5.01 5.57 -18.26
N ASP A 292 -5.66 5.84 -19.39
CA ASP A 292 -6.21 4.80 -20.26
C ASP A 292 -5.12 3.90 -20.88
N GLU A 293 -3.90 4.43 -21.01
CA GLU A 293 -2.73 3.72 -21.53
C GLU A 293 -2.00 2.94 -20.42
N ALA A 294 -2.09 3.40 -19.17
CA ALA A 294 -1.29 2.86 -18.05
C ALA A 294 -1.66 1.42 -17.70
N LYS A 295 -2.96 1.09 -17.68
CA LYS A 295 -3.41 -0.26 -17.32
C LYS A 295 -2.76 -1.38 -18.17
N PRO A 296 -2.84 -1.38 -19.51
CA PRO A 296 -2.21 -2.43 -20.30
C PRO A 296 -0.68 -2.45 -20.16
N VAL A 297 -0.03 -1.30 -19.95
CA VAL A 297 1.43 -1.25 -19.71
C VAL A 297 1.80 -1.91 -18.39
N LEU A 298 1.05 -1.66 -17.32
CA LEU A 298 1.30 -2.26 -16.00
C LEU A 298 1.06 -3.78 -16.02
N GLU A 299 -0.01 -4.25 -16.67
CA GLU A 299 -0.27 -5.68 -16.85
C GLU A 299 0.88 -6.37 -17.62
N PHE A 300 1.36 -5.75 -18.70
CA PHE A 300 2.52 -6.24 -19.45
C PHE A 300 3.79 -6.25 -18.60
N ALA A 301 4.04 -5.17 -17.86
CA ALA A 301 5.20 -5.05 -16.98
C ALA A 301 5.21 -6.09 -15.87
N LEU A 302 4.05 -6.41 -15.28
CA LEU A 302 3.91 -7.48 -14.30
C LEU A 302 4.25 -8.84 -14.89
N ALA A 303 3.70 -9.15 -16.07
CA ALA A 303 3.90 -10.42 -16.73
C ALA A 303 5.36 -10.66 -17.13
N ASN A 304 6.08 -9.59 -17.49
CA ASN A 304 7.47 -9.66 -17.96
C ASN A 304 8.50 -9.20 -16.92
N LYS A 305 8.07 -8.78 -15.73
CA LYS A 305 8.92 -8.24 -14.64
C LYS A 305 9.79 -7.05 -15.07
N ILE A 306 9.18 -6.09 -15.78
CA ILE A 306 9.87 -4.91 -16.31
C ILE A 306 9.48 -3.68 -15.50
N ASN A 307 10.47 -2.89 -15.05
CA ASN A 307 10.19 -1.65 -14.33
C ASN A 307 9.54 -0.60 -15.26
N VAL A 308 8.63 0.20 -14.70
CA VAL A 308 7.85 1.23 -15.39
C VAL A 308 7.94 2.54 -14.63
N LEU A 309 8.49 3.56 -15.27
CA LEU A 309 8.39 4.94 -14.82
C LEU A 309 7.11 5.54 -15.39
N ILE A 310 6.07 5.63 -14.57
CA ILE A 310 4.78 6.20 -14.98
C ILE A 310 4.93 7.71 -15.06
N ASN A 311 4.51 8.31 -16.19
CA ASN A 311 4.48 9.74 -16.46
C ASN A 311 5.56 10.57 -15.71
N PRO A 312 6.71 10.86 -16.34
CA PRO A 312 7.81 11.59 -15.71
C PRO A 312 7.46 12.97 -15.13
N ALA A 313 6.32 13.56 -15.51
CA ALA A 313 5.86 14.88 -15.08
C ALA A 313 4.67 14.84 -14.12
N SER A 314 4.11 13.68 -13.78
CA SER A 314 2.90 13.60 -12.94
C SER A 314 3.21 13.38 -11.47
N ASN A 315 2.50 14.09 -10.61
CA ASN A 315 2.44 13.84 -9.16
C ASN A 315 1.26 12.92 -8.76
N THR A 316 0.52 12.35 -9.72
CA THR A 316 -0.62 11.46 -9.44
C THR A 316 -0.24 10.00 -9.48
N ILE A 317 -0.68 9.27 -8.45
CA ILE A 317 -0.71 7.81 -8.43
C ILE A 317 -2.18 7.43 -8.65
N ASP A 318 -2.65 7.46 -9.91
CA ASP A 318 -4.03 7.11 -10.24
C ASP A 318 -4.25 5.60 -10.36
N PHE A 319 -3.22 4.79 -10.07
CA PHE A 319 -3.23 3.33 -10.18
C PHE A 319 -2.87 2.71 -8.83
N ALA A 320 -3.45 1.55 -8.54
CA ALA A 320 -3.10 0.79 -7.34
C ALA A 320 -1.56 0.54 -7.30
N PRO A 321 -0.95 0.48 -6.10
CA PRO A 321 0.47 0.19 -5.96
C PRO A 321 0.86 -1.02 -6.80
N HIS A 322 1.78 -0.82 -7.74
CA HIS A 322 2.23 -1.86 -8.65
C HIS A 322 3.72 -2.14 -8.40
N PRO A 323 4.13 -3.42 -8.20
CA PRO A 323 5.47 -3.77 -7.73
C PRO A 323 6.59 -3.39 -8.70
N TYR A 324 6.25 -3.16 -9.96
CA TYR A 324 7.19 -2.74 -10.99
C TYR A 324 7.00 -1.30 -11.45
N SER A 325 6.16 -0.49 -10.79
CA SER A 325 5.97 0.91 -11.18
C SER A 325 6.54 1.88 -10.15
N PHE A 326 7.04 3.01 -10.63
CA PHE A 326 7.45 4.13 -9.80
C PHE A 326 7.19 5.48 -10.49
N LEU A 327 7.12 6.55 -9.70
CA LEU A 327 7.08 7.93 -10.16
C LEU A 327 8.46 8.57 -10.00
N PHE A 328 8.86 9.36 -10.99
CA PHE A 328 10.02 10.26 -10.87
C PHE A 328 9.72 11.47 -9.98
N GLN A 329 8.48 11.95 -10.02
CA GLN A 329 8.00 13.05 -9.20
C GLN A 329 7.55 12.55 -7.82
N PRO A 330 7.52 13.43 -6.79
CA PRO A 330 6.77 13.13 -5.58
C PRO A 330 5.28 13.02 -5.91
N SER A 331 4.58 12.10 -5.25
CA SER A 331 3.12 12.08 -5.31
C SER A 331 2.52 13.28 -4.56
N ASN A 332 1.27 13.61 -4.84
CA ASN A 332 0.53 14.62 -4.08
C ASN A 332 0.46 14.28 -2.58
N GLN A 333 0.44 12.99 -2.24
CA GLN A 333 0.50 12.54 -0.85
C GLN A 333 1.85 12.89 -0.23
N THR A 334 2.96 12.55 -0.90
CA THR A 334 4.32 12.85 -0.42
C THR A 334 4.58 14.35 -0.32
N LEU A 335 4.10 15.15 -1.29
CA LEU A 335 4.14 16.61 -1.21
C LEU A 335 3.46 17.14 0.07
N GLY A 336 2.30 16.59 0.44
CA GLY A 336 1.56 16.99 1.64
C GLY A 336 2.29 16.57 2.93
N ILE A 337 2.75 15.32 2.99
CA ILE A 337 3.50 14.77 4.13
C ILE A 337 4.77 15.59 4.39
N ARG A 338 5.59 15.79 3.36
CA ARG A 338 6.87 16.52 3.47
C ARG A 338 6.66 17.99 3.79
N SER A 339 5.56 18.59 3.34
CA SER A 339 5.19 19.96 3.72
C SER A 339 4.88 20.06 5.23
N ALA A 340 4.20 19.07 5.81
CA ALA A 340 3.96 19.03 7.24
C ALA A 340 5.25 18.82 8.03
N GLU A 341 6.14 17.94 7.56
CA GLU A 341 7.47 17.73 8.15
C GLU A 341 8.31 19.00 8.11
N TRP A 342 8.31 19.71 6.98
CA TRP A 342 9.01 20.98 6.85
C TRP A 342 8.48 22.02 7.84
N VAL A 343 7.15 22.16 7.97
CA VAL A 343 6.53 23.07 8.97
C VAL A 343 6.90 22.67 10.40
N ALA A 344 6.90 21.36 10.70
CA ALA A 344 7.29 20.86 12.01
C ALA A 344 8.75 21.20 12.36
N GLN A 345 9.65 21.22 11.38
CA GLN A 345 11.06 21.53 11.59
C GLN A 345 11.35 23.04 11.63
N HIS A 346 10.67 23.84 10.81
CA HIS A 346 11.07 25.23 10.56
C HIS A 346 10.15 26.29 11.18
N VAL A 347 8.88 25.95 11.47
CA VAL A 347 7.90 26.91 12.00
C VAL A 347 7.79 26.75 13.51
N ARG A 348 8.20 27.77 14.27
CA ARG A 348 8.20 27.72 15.75
C ARG A 348 6.81 27.49 16.34
N LYS A 349 5.80 28.18 15.82
CA LYS A 349 4.43 28.14 16.35
C LYS A 349 3.63 27.03 15.67
N LYS A 350 3.12 26.08 16.46
CA LYS A 350 2.50 24.84 15.96
C LYS A 350 1.00 24.95 15.70
N ASN A 351 0.50 26.13 15.31
CA ASN A 351 -0.89 26.34 14.91
C ASN A 351 -0.92 26.57 13.39
N CYS A 352 -1.65 25.74 12.65
CA CYS A 352 -1.73 25.81 11.20
C CYS A 352 -3.17 25.95 10.73
N LEU A 353 -3.39 26.76 9.70
CA LEU A 353 -4.62 26.77 8.91
C LEU A 353 -4.37 26.07 7.57
N VAL A 354 -5.37 25.36 7.04
CA VAL A 354 -5.25 24.67 5.75
C VAL A 354 -6.36 25.12 4.81
N TYR A 355 -5.98 25.55 3.61
CA TYR A 355 -6.89 25.84 2.50
C TYR A 355 -6.64 24.88 1.35
N TYR A 356 -7.69 24.40 0.71
CA TYR A 356 -7.57 23.51 -0.45
C TYR A 356 -8.68 23.74 -1.47
N GLY A 357 -8.38 23.44 -2.73
CA GLY A 357 -9.30 23.62 -3.86
C GLY A 357 -10.29 22.47 -4.05
N GLU A 358 -10.87 22.40 -5.25
CA GLU A 358 -11.95 21.46 -5.56
C GLU A 358 -11.47 20.12 -6.11
N THR A 359 -10.23 20.04 -6.56
CA THR A 359 -9.74 18.86 -7.27
C THR A 359 -9.41 17.70 -6.32
N ALA A 360 -9.37 16.49 -6.87
CA ALA A 360 -8.91 15.31 -6.12
C ALA A 360 -7.46 15.49 -5.65
N LYS A 361 -6.60 16.07 -6.49
CA LYS A 361 -5.22 16.45 -6.15
C LYS A 361 -5.17 17.35 -4.91
N ASP A 362 -5.94 18.44 -4.90
CA ASP A 362 -5.97 19.40 -3.78
C ASP A 362 -6.38 18.70 -2.48
N SER A 363 -7.40 17.84 -2.56
CA SER A 363 -7.89 17.07 -1.41
C SER A 363 -6.82 16.10 -0.89
N THR A 364 -6.19 15.31 -1.77
CA THR A 364 -5.11 14.37 -1.39
C THR A 364 -3.95 15.10 -0.73
N LEU A 365 -3.53 16.23 -1.31
CA LEU A 365 -2.45 17.06 -0.77
C LEU A 365 -2.80 17.60 0.63
N ALA A 366 -3.99 18.17 0.78
CA ALA A 366 -4.47 18.74 2.05
C ALA A 366 -4.60 17.70 3.16
N PHE A 367 -5.29 16.58 2.90
CA PHE A 367 -5.54 15.59 3.94
C PHE A 367 -4.29 14.78 4.30
N SER A 368 -3.37 14.56 3.35
CA SER A 368 -2.05 13.98 3.66
C SER A 368 -1.22 14.89 4.55
N TYR A 369 -1.24 16.20 4.30
CA TYR A 369 -0.65 17.21 5.18
C TYR A 369 -1.31 17.18 6.57
N VAL A 370 -2.64 17.25 6.66
CA VAL A 370 -3.37 17.32 7.94
C VAL A 370 -3.06 16.12 8.82
N LYS A 371 -3.12 14.90 8.25
CA LYS A 371 -2.79 13.67 8.97
C LYS A 371 -1.37 13.73 9.54
N LYS A 372 -0.39 14.03 8.70
CA LYS A 372 1.02 14.11 9.12
C LYS A 372 1.28 15.24 10.11
N ALA A 373 0.64 16.39 9.93
CA ALA A 373 0.75 17.54 10.80
C ALA A 373 0.28 17.21 12.23
N GLN A 374 -0.86 16.51 12.36
CA GLN A 374 -1.38 16.05 13.64
C GLN A 374 -0.43 15.04 14.32
N GLU A 375 0.11 14.08 13.56
CA GLU A 375 1.13 13.13 14.05
C GLU A 375 2.39 13.84 14.60
N LEU A 376 2.76 14.98 14.00
CA LEU A 376 3.92 15.79 14.39
C LEU A 376 3.60 16.86 15.46
N GLY A 377 2.40 16.85 16.05
CA GLY A 377 2.01 17.78 17.11
C GLY A 377 1.66 19.20 16.62
N ILE A 378 1.39 19.38 15.32
CA ILE A 378 0.86 20.63 14.78
C ILE A 378 -0.67 20.65 14.97
N LYS A 379 -1.16 21.66 15.69
CA LYS A 379 -2.59 21.94 15.83
C LYS A 379 -3.13 22.55 14.54
N VAL A 380 -3.87 21.75 13.79
CA VAL A 380 -4.64 22.23 12.63
C VAL A 380 -5.90 22.91 13.14
N VAL A 381 -5.95 24.24 13.02
CA VAL A 381 -7.02 25.10 13.56
C VAL A 381 -8.30 24.94 12.74
N ALA A 382 -8.18 24.91 11.42
CA ALA A 382 -9.26 24.60 10.50
C ALA A 382 -8.71 24.07 9.18
N VAL A 383 -9.57 23.35 8.46
CA VAL A 383 -9.32 22.82 7.11
C VAL A 383 -10.49 23.27 6.24
N GLU A 384 -10.24 24.19 5.32
CA GLU A 384 -11.29 24.86 4.57
C GLU A 384 -11.20 24.54 3.08
N LYS A 385 -12.28 23.95 2.55
CA LYS A 385 -12.46 23.78 1.12
C LYS A 385 -12.91 25.09 0.51
N VAL A 386 -12.18 25.57 -0.48
CA VAL A 386 -12.48 26.81 -1.18
C VAL A 386 -12.80 26.52 -2.64
N ARG A 387 -13.94 27.06 -3.06
CA ARG A 387 -14.42 27.13 -4.44
C ARG A 387 -14.31 28.56 -4.94
N LYS A 388 -14.52 28.76 -6.24
CA LYS A 388 -14.53 30.09 -6.83
C LYS A 388 -15.57 31.00 -6.16
N GLU A 389 -16.77 30.48 -5.89
CA GLU A 389 -17.93 31.23 -5.40
C GLU A 389 -17.78 31.67 -3.94
N ASN A 390 -17.12 30.85 -3.10
CA ASN A 390 -16.91 31.16 -1.69
C ASN A 390 -15.48 31.66 -1.40
N SER A 391 -14.65 31.89 -2.42
CA SER A 391 -13.25 32.30 -2.26
C SER A 391 -13.05 33.60 -1.48
N THR A 392 -14.07 34.44 -1.34
CA THR A 392 -14.06 35.61 -0.44
C THR A 392 -13.92 35.23 1.04
N SER A 393 -14.31 34.01 1.44
CA SER A 393 -14.19 33.51 2.81
C SER A 393 -12.74 33.52 3.31
N ILE A 394 -11.76 33.32 2.42
CA ILE A 394 -10.33 33.42 2.77
C ILE A 394 -10.04 34.80 3.37
N LEU A 395 -10.43 35.86 2.67
CA LEU A 395 -10.19 37.23 3.12
C LEU A 395 -11.06 37.59 4.32
N THR A 396 -12.29 37.09 4.41
CA THR A 396 -13.12 37.26 5.60
C THR A 396 -12.47 36.61 6.83
N ASN A 397 -11.96 35.39 6.69
CA ASN A 397 -11.37 34.65 7.81
C ASN A 397 -10.02 35.25 8.24
N LEU A 398 -9.21 35.70 7.28
CA LEU A 398 -7.91 36.31 7.56
C LEU A 398 -8.03 37.78 7.95
N VAL A 399 -8.87 38.58 7.32
CA VAL A 399 -8.79 40.07 7.36
C VAL A 399 -10.03 40.73 7.99
N SER A 400 -11.03 39.98 8.47
CA SER A 400 -12.15 40.59 9.21
C SER A 400 -11.66 41.28 10.48
N ALA A 401 -11.76 42.60 10.50
CA ALA A 401 -11.36 43.44 11.62
C ALA A 401 -12.44 43.49 12.71
N THR A 402 -12.00 43.53 13.97
CA THR A 402 -12.86 43.76 15.14
C THR A 402 -12.72 45.18 15.68
N GLU A 403 -11.60 45.86 15.37
CA GLU A 403 -11.32 47.23 15.78
C GLU A 403 -10.57 47.97 14.67
N PHE A 404 -10.79 49.28 14.56
CA PHE A 404 -10.18 50.17 13.57
C PHE A 404 -9.56 51.40 14.24
N ASP A 405 -8.53 51.97 13.64
CA ASP A 405 -7.97 53.27 14.03
C ASP A 405 -8.79 54.44 13.47
N GLU A 406 -8.39 55.67 13.82
CA GLU A 406 -9.03 56.92 13.38
C GLU A 406 -9.04 57.10 11.86
N TRP A 407 -8.16 56.40 11.13
CA TRP A 407 -8.05 56.40 9.67
C TRP A 407 -8.70 55.17 9.02
N LYS A 408 -9.51 54.41 9.76
CA LYS A 408 -10.18 53.17 9.33
C LYS A 408 -9.23 52.05 8.93
N LYS A 409 -7.99 52.05 9.42
CA LYS A 409 -7.09 50.90 9.28
C LYS A 409 -7.40 49.88 10.38
N PRO A 410 -7.42 48.58 10.06
CA PRO A 410 -7.73 47.55 11.04
C PRO A 410 -6.63 47.46 12.11
N LEU A 411 -7.01 47.62 13.39
CA LEU A 411 -6.13 47.48 14.55
C LEU A 411 -6.10 46.04 15.07
N GLN A 412 -7.27 45.39 15.09
CA GLN A 412 -7.42 44.00 15.51
C GLN A 412 -8.25 43.22 14.50
N PHE A 413 -7.93 41.94 14.34
CA PHE A 413 -8.64 41.01 13.48
C PHE A 413 -9.31 39.90 14.32
N LYS A 414 -10.43 39.36 13.81
CA LYS A 414 -11.15 38.23 14.40
C LYS A 414 -10.22 37.04 14.69
N LEU A 415 -9.34 36.74 13.73
CA LEU A 415 -8.18 35.89 13.97
C LEU A 415 -7.04 36.75 14.53
N LYS A 416 -6.74 36.59 15.83
CA LYS A 416 -5.72 37.39 16.53
C LYS A 416 -4.39 37.40 15.74
N LYS A 417 -3.75 38.56 15.67
CA LYS A 417 -2.45 38.75 15.02
C LYS A 417 -1.43 37.74 15.53
N ASP A 418 -0.67 37.13 14.61
CA ASP A 418 0.33 36.09 14.89
C ASP A 418 -0.20 34.89 15.72
N SER A 419 -1.50 34.60 15.72
CA SER A 419 -2.04 33.42 16.42
C SER A 419 -1.75 32.10 15.69
N LEU A 420 -1.51 32.17 14.38
CA LEU A 420 -1.04 31.08 13.53
C LEU A 420 0.49 31.13 13.40
N GLY A 421 1.11 29.96 13.21
CA GLY A 421 2.49 29.87 12.75
C GLY A 421 2.59 29.69 11.25
N SER A 422 1.63 28.97 10.65
CA SER A 422 1.64 28.67 9.23
C SER A 422 0.25 28.63 8.60
N ILE A 423 0.20 28.83 7.28
CA ILE A 423 -0.94 28.50 6.43
C ILE A 423 -0.44 27.57 5.33
N PHE A 424 -1.00 26.36 5.26
CA PHE A 424 -0.77 25.45 4.13
C PHE A 424 -1.85 25.66 3.08
N VAL A 425 -1.44 25.95 1.85
CA VAL A 425 -2.33 26.17 0.72
C VAL A 425 -2.12 25.02 -0.26
N ALA A 426 -3.02 24.04 -0.18
CA ALA A 426 -2.98 22.81 -0.96
C ALA A 426 -3.70 22.99 -2.30
N THR A 427 -3.27 23.95 -3.12
CA THR A 427 -3.82 24.16 -4.46
C THR A 427 -2.92 25.04 -5.33
N ASP A 428 -2.95 24.77 -6.64
CA ASP A 428 -2.34 25.60 -7.67
C ASP A 428 -3.32 26.65 -8.24
N ASN A 429 -4.53 26.76 -7.68
CA ASN A 429 -5.52 27.72 -8.15
C ASN A 429 -5.12 29.16 -7.79
N GLU A 430 -4.80 29.95 -8.81
CA GLU A 430 -4.39 31.35 -8.74
C GLU A 430 -5.26 32.21 -7.83
N LEU A 431 -6.59 32.10 -7.97
CA LEU A 431 -7.54 32.90 -7.20
C LEU A 431 -7.45 32.61 -5.70
N LEU A 432 -7.12 31.36 -5.33
CA LEU A 432 -7.11 30.93 -3.93
C LEU A 432 -5.80 31.32 -3.27
N TYR A 433 -4.64 30.93 -3.82
CA TYR A 433 -3.37 31.25 -3.18
C TYR A 433 -3.10 32.75 -3.15
N SER A 434 -3.50 33.51 -4.18
CA SER A 434 -3.35 34.97 -4.18
C SER A 434 -4.14 35.65 -3.09
N LYS A 435 -5.35 35.18 -2.77
CA LYS A 435 -6.13 35.69 -1.64
C LYS A 435 -5.48 35.39 -0.29
N VAL A 436 -4.86 34.22 -0.12
CA VAL A 436 -4.12 33.90 1.10
C VAL A 436 -2.93 34.85 1.25
N VAL A 437 -2.10 34.97 0.20
CA VAL A 437 -0.92 35.82 0.22
C VAL A 437 -1.29 37.29 0.47
N ASN A 438 -2.30 37.82 -0.23
CA ASN A 438 -2.79 39.19 -0.04
C ASN A 438 -3.39 39.39 1.37
N GLY A 439 -4.08 38.40 1.89
CA GLY A 439 -4.64 38.43 3.24
C GLY A 439 -3.56 38.51 4.31
N VAL A 440 -2.51 37.70 4.20
CA VAL A 440 -1.36 37.72 5.11
C VAL A 440 -0.57 39.03 5.01
N GLU A 441 -0.34 39.54 3.78
CA GLU A 441 0.31 40.85 3.60
C GLU A 441 -0.48 41.98 4.27
N THR A 442 -1.80 42.01 4.08
CA THR A 442 -2.66 43.06 4.64
C THR A 442 -2.62 43.10 6.16
N ARG A 443 -2.48 41.94 6.81
CA ARG A 443 -2.36 41.83 8.26
C ARG A 443 -0.97 42.22 8.78
N GLY A 444 0.06 42.10 7.93
CA GLY A 444 1.46 42.27 8.31
C GLY A 444 1.90 41.26 9.37
N ASP A 445 1.48 40.01 9.20
CA ASP A 445 1.75 38.90 10.12
C ASP A 445 3.10 38.23 9.82
N SER A 446 3.64 37.54 10.83
CA SER A 446 4.82 36.67 10.70
C SER A 446 4.49 35.23 10.28
N ILE A 447 3.32 35.02 9.66
CA ILE A 447 2.83 33.69 9.28
C ILE A 447 3.58 33.19 8.04
N THR A 448 4.15 31.99 8.14
CA THR A 448 4.76 31.30 7.00
C THR A 448 3.69 30.69 6.11
N ILE A 449 3.72 30.97 4.80
CA ILE A 449 2.79 30.38 3.82
C ILE A 449 3.51 29.23 3.11
N ILE A 450 2.85 28.08 3.02
CA ILE A 450 3.41 26.89 2.36
C ILE A 450 2.55 26.57 1.13
N GLY A 451 3.20 26.46 -0.02
CA GLY A 451 2.58 26.25 -1.33
C GLY A 451 3.38 25.30 -2.23
N GLN A 452 3.16 25.39 -3.53
CA GLN A 452 3.81 24.56 -4.56
C GLN A 452 4.57 25.44 -5.57
N GLU A 453 5.65 24.93 -6.16
CA GLU A 453 6.47 25.68 -7.14
C GLU A 453 5.72 26.11 -8.40
N SER A 454 4.58 25.48 -8.71
CA SER A 454 3.64 25.87 -9.75
C SER A 454 3.26 27.35 -9.67
N TRP A 455 3.22 27.94 -8.47
CA TRP A 455 2.92 29.35 -8.26
C TRP A 455 3.94 30.29 -8.93
N LEU A 456 5.14 29.81 -9.24
CA LEU A 456 6.16 30.60 -9.95
C LEU A 456 5.84 30.79 -11.43
N THR A 457 4.99 29.95 -12.01
CA THR A 457 4.62 30.04 -13.43
C THR A 457 3.59 31.14 -13.71
N ASP A 458 2.98 31.67 -12.64
CA ASP A 458 1.95 32.68 -12.69
C ASP A 458 2.50 34.09 -12.41
N THR A 459 1.85 35.11 -12.98
CA THR A 459 2.26 36.52 -12.87
C THR A 459 1.35 37.35 -11.96
N SER A 460 0.36 36.75 -11.29
CA SER A 460 -0.62 37.48 -10.48
C SER A 460 -0.05 38.07 -9.19
N ILE A 461 1.08 37.54 -8.72
CA ILE A 461 1.76 37.98 -7.50
C ILE A 461 3.23 38.26 -7.80
N ASP A 462 3.64 39.49 -7.46
CA ASP A 462 5.05 39.88 -7.50
C ASP A 462 5.88 39.07 -6.51
N TYR A 463 7.04 38.55 -6.92
CA TYR A 463 7.87 37.71 -6.04
C TYR A 463 8.40 38.45 -4.79
N SER A 464 8.47 39.78 -4.79
CA SER A 464 8.77 40.57 -3.58
C SER A 464 7.68 40.38 -2.50
N LYS A 465 6.44 40.13 -2.91
CA LYS A 465 5.34 39.81 -1.99
C LYS A 465 5.54 38.42 -1.39
N PHE A 466 5.98 37.44 -2.18
CA PHE A 466 6.36 36.11 -1.65
C PHE A 466 7.45 36.21 -0.57
N GLU A 467 8.46 37.06 -0.78
CA GLU A 467 9.49 37.33 0.23
C GLU A 467 8.91 37.98 1.49
N ARG A 468 8.12 39.05 1.35
CA ARG A 468 7.50 39.76 2.49
C ARG A 468 6.57 38.87 3.32
N THR A 469 5.83 37.97 2.69
CA THR A 469 4.87 37.06 3.36
C THR A 469 5.44 35.68 3.65
N GLN A 470 6.78 35.52 3.61
CA GLN A 470 7.47 34.27 3.95
C GLN A 470 6.92 33.02 3.24
N VAL A 471 6.65 33.15 1.93
CA VAL A 471 6.17 32.02 1.11
C VAL A 471 7.31 31.02 0.92
N ASN A 472 7.02 29.76 1.23
CA ASN A 472 7.90 28.61 1.02
C ASN A 472 7.16 27.60 0.11
N LEU A 473 7.77 27.25 -1.01
CA LEU A 473 7.15 26.40 -2.04
C LEU A 473 7.84 25.04 -2.08
N ALA A 474 7.07 23.96 -2.01
CA ALA A 474 7.57 22.63 -2.32
C ALA A 474 7.93 22.57 -3.82
N ALA A 475 9.20 22.26 -4.13
CA ALA A 475 9.75 22.51 -5.45
C ALA A 475 10.52 21.33 -6.06
N PRO A 476 9.82 20.24 -6.43
CA PRO A 476 10.46 19.05 -6.99
C PRO A 476 11.21 19.28 -8.29
N ASN A 477 10.79 20.24 -9.11
CA ASN A 477 11.45 20.56 -10.37
C ASN A 477 12.43 21.73 -10.24
N TYR A 478 12.71 22.24 -9.03
CA TYR A 478 13.69 23.30 -8.84
C TYR A 478 15.09 22.88 -9.30
N ARG A 479 15.71 23.73 -10.12
CA ARG A 479 17.09 23.62 -10.56
C ARG A 479 17.79 24.95 -10.45
N ALA A 480 19.02 24.95 -9.93
CA ALA A 480 19.83 26.15 -9.88
C ALA A 480 20.38 26.45 -11.29
N LEU A 481 19.81 27.47 -11.96
CA LEU A 481 20.18 27.85 -13.33
C LEU A 481 21.64 28.31 -13.47
N GLY A 482 22.27 28.71 -12.36
CA GLY A 482 23.70 29.06 -12.29
C GLY A 482 24.63 27.88 -11.98
N SER A 483 24.12 26.67 -11.75
CA SER A 483 24.96 25.50 -11.50
C SER A 483 25.77 25.13 -12.74
N SER A 484 26.97 24.59 -12.54
CA SER A 484 27.82 24.10 -13.63
C SER A 484 27.10 23.05 -14.48
N SER A 485 26.42 22.08 -13.83
CA SER A 485 25.64 21.05 -14.52
C SER A 485 24.56 21.62 -15.42
N TYR A 486 23.78 22.61 -14.94
CA TYR A 486 22.74 23.24 -15.75
C TYR A 486 23.33 24.07 -16.89
N ILE A 487 24.40 24.82 -16.64
CA ILE A 487 25.09 25.60 -17.68
C ILE A 487 25.61 24.68 -18.78
N ASP A 488 26.20 23.54 -18.43
CA ASP A 488 26.72 22.56 -19.38
C ASP A 488 25.61 21.86 -20.18
N PHE A 489 24.53 21.46 -19.51
CA PHE A 489 23.33 20.96 -20.17
C PHE A 489 22.77 21.99 -21.17
N ARG A 490 22.58 23.23 -20.72
CA ARG A 490 22.07 24.32 -21.55
C ARG A 490 22.95 24.58 -22.77
N LYS A 491 24.28 24.63 -22.60
CA LYS A 491 25.23 24.78 -23.72
C LYS A 491 25.10 23.65 -24.74
N LYS A 492 25.08 22.40 -24.27
CA LYS A 492 24.91 21.23 -25.16
C LYS A 492 23.57 21.27 -25.90
N PHE A 493 22.50 21.66 -25.21
CA PHE A 493 21.17 21.75 -25.81
C PHE A 493 21.12 22.84 -26.89
N ILE A 494 21.63 24.04 -26.61
CA ILE A 494 21.74 25.13 -27.60
C ILE A 494 22.60 24.70 -28.78
N GLN A 495 23.73 24.04 -28.55
CA GLN A 495 24.61 23.59 -29.63
C GLN A 495 23.92 22.58 -30.57
N LYS A 496 23.06 21.71 -30.02
CA LYS A 496 22.36 20.67 -30.78
C LYS A 496 21.08 21.17 -31.45
N HIS A 497 20.33 22.05 -30.80
CA HIS A 497 18.97 22.44 -31.20
C HIS A 497 18.83 23.91 -31.60
N GLY A 498 19.85 24.76 -31.38
CA GLY A 498 19.81 26.18 -31.72
C GLY A 498 18.89 27.03 -30.86
N MET A 499 18.36 26.51 -29.75
CA MET A 499 17.40 27.20 -28.87
C MET A 499 17.65 26.87 -27.39
N LEU A 500 17.03 27.65 -26.50
CA LEU A 500 17.06 27.39 -25.06
C LEU A 500 16.24 26.13 -24.71
N PRO A 501 16.69 25.30 -23.76
CA PRO A 501 15.91 24.16 -23.30
C PRO A 501 14.65 24.62 -22.55
N GLY A 502 13.49 24.08 -22.92
CA GLY A 502 12.26 24.20 -22.16
C GLY A 502 12.24 23.33 -20.90
N GLU A 503 11.16 23.42 -20.14
CA GLU A 503 10.99 22.65 -18.90
C GLU A 503 10.98 21.14 -19.15
N TYR A 504 10.24 20.70 -20.17
CA TYR A 504 10.13 19.27 -20.49
C TYR A 504 11.42 18.67 -21.06
N ALA A 505 12.19 19.45 -21.84
CA ALA A 505 13.54 19.03 -22.26
C ALA A 505 14.49 18.89 -21.06
N THR A 506 14.40 19.82 -20.11
CA THR A 506 15.16 19.76 -18.86
C THR A 506 14.77 18.52 -18.04
N LEU A 507 13.46 18.26 -17.91
CA LEU A 507 12.93 17.09 -17.20
C LEU A 507 13.35 15.78 -17.87
N GLY A 508 13.20 15.66 -19.19
CA GLY A 508 13.61 14.46 -19.94
C GLY A 508 15.09 14.16 -19.80
N TYR A 509 15.93 15.20 -19.76
CA TYR A 509 17.35 15.06 -19.49
C TYR A 509 17.60 14.56 -18.05
N GLU A 510 17.00 15.19 -17.05
CA GLU A 510 17.19 14.82 -15.65
C GLU A 510 16.72 13.39 -15.35
N VAL A 511 15.53 13.01 -15.82
CA VAL A 511 14.96 11.67 -15.67
C VAL A 511 15.91 10.63 -16.26
N SER A 512 16.44 10.88 -17.44
CA SER A 512 17.36 9.95 -18.10
C SER A 512 18.69 9.84 -17.39
N MET A 513 19.25 10.96 -16.92
CA MET A 513 20.46 10.96 -16.10
C MET A 513 20.28 10.14 -14.82
N MET A 514 19.13 10.30 -14.15
CA MET A 514 18.77 9.52 -12.96
C MET A 514 18.59 8.02 -13.28
N VAL A 515 17.89 7.68 -14.36
CA VAL A 515 17.77 6.29 -14.84
C VAL A 515 19.14 5.67 -15.12
N GLY A 516 20.05 6.43 -15.73
CA GLY A 516 21.43 6.01 -15.93
C GLY A 516 22.14 5.68 -14.62
N GLN A 517 21.96 6.50 -13.57
CA GLN A 517 22.50 6.22 -12.25
C GLN A 517 21.87 4.98 -11.60
N PHE A 518 20.56 4.75 -11.79
CA PHE A 518 19.90 3.54 -11.29
C PHE A 518 20.53 2.28 -11.91
N PHE A 519 20.68 2.25 -13.23
CA PHE A 519 21.33 1.14 -13.93
C PHE A 519 22.80 0.97 -13.51
N HIS A 520 23.53 2.08 -13.33
CA HIS A 520 24.93 2.03 -12.93
C HIS A 520 25.13 1.43 -11.53
N ARG A 521 24.23 1.73 -10.58
CA ARG A 521 24.37 1.27 -9.18
C ARG A 521 23.71 -0.07 -8.91
N TYR A 522 22.61 -0.38 -9.59
CA TYR A 522 21.75 -1.53 -9.29
C TYR A 522 21.42 -2.44 -10.47
N GLY A 523 21.82 -2.07 -11.69
CA GLY A 523 21.46 -2.82 -12.89
C GLY A 523 19.95 -2.79 -13.15
N THR A 524 19.43 -3.82 -13.82
CA THR A 524 18.01 -3.87 -14.22
C THR A 524 17.05 -4.06 -13.03
N GLY A 525 17.54 -4.57 -11.90
CA GLY A 525 16.77 -4.80 -10.68
C GLY A 525 16.67 -3.58 -9.76
N PHE A 526 16.91 -2.36 -10.26
CA PHE A 526 17.12 -1.18 -9.41
C PHE A 526 15.99 -0.88 -8.43
N LEU A 527 14.72 -1.01 -8.83
CA LEU A 527 13.59 -0.73 -7.95
C LEU A 527 13.50 -1.75 -6.79
N GLU A 528 13.97 -2.97 -7.04
CA GLU A 528 13.98 -4.04 -6.04
C GLU A 528 15.21 -3.97 -5.12
N LEU A 529 16.35 -3.53 -5.66
CA LEU A 529 17.65 -3.56 -4.99
C LEU A 529 17.99 -2.28 -4.22
N MET A 530 17.44 -1.15 -4.65
CA MET A 530 17.67 0.14 -4.01
C MET A 530 17.14 0.11 -2.57
N PRO A 531 17.99 0.33 -1.55
CA PRO A 531 17.54 0.37 -0.16
C PRO A 531 16.48 1.47 0.06
N PRO A 532 15.46 1.23 0.89
CA PRO A 532 14.51 2.26 1.27
C PRO A 532 15.21 3.50 1.85
N GLY A 533 14.81 4.68 1.40
CA GLY A 533 15.39 5.93 1.85
C GLY A 533 16.75 6.29 1.24
N GLU A 534 17.33 5.44 0.38
CA GLU A 534 18.53 5.80 -0.35
C GLU A 534 18.31 7.04 -1.22
N ILE A 535 19.32 7.90 -1.24
CA ILE A 535 19.36 9.13 -2.03
C ILE A 535 20.24 8.93 -3.26
N ILE A 536 19.67 9.19 -4.43
CA ILE A 536 20.35 9.31 -5.72
C ILE A 536 20.37 10.78 -6.10
N TYR A 537 21.54 11.41 -6.14
CA TYR A 537 21.63 12.84 -6.41
C TYR A 537 21.32 13.17 -7.88
N GLY A 538 20.51 14.21 -8.06
CA GLY A 538 20.13 14.71 -9.38
C GLY A 538 21.32 15.31 -10.12
N HIS A 539 21.23 15.34 -11.45
CA HIS A 539 22.25 16.00 -12.26
C HIS A 539 21.96 17.51 -12.38
N LEU A 540 20.69 17.86 -12.54
CA LEU A 540 20.17 19.22 -12.64
C LEU A 540 19.37 19.62 -11.39
N GLY A 541 18.65 18.66 -10.80
CA GLY A 541 17.75 18.88 -9.67
C GLY A 541 18.27 18.30 -8.35
N SER A 542 17.37 18.16 -7.39
CA SER A 542 17.71 17.65 -6.05
C SER A 542 17.96 16.14 -5.98
N GLY A 543 17.47 15.39 -6.97
CA GLY A 543 17.61 13.95 -7.07
C GLY A 543 16.37 13.16 -6.69
N TYR A 544 16.59 11.91 -6.32
CA TYR A 544 15.58 10.92 -6.06
C TYR A 544 15.80 10.27 -4.68
N GLN A 545 14.73 10.11 -3.90
CA GLN A 545 14.76 9.27 -2.70
C GLN A 545 13.60 8.28 -2.72
N LEU A 546 13.89 6.99 -2.88
CA LEU A 546 12.85 5.97 -2.99
C LEU A 546 12.03 5.88 -1.70
N GLN A 547 10.71 6.10 -1.83
CA GLN A 547 9.74 5.89 -0.77
C GLN A 547 9.07 4.52 -0.91
N ALA A 548 8.43 4.04 0.15
CA ALA A 548 7.62 2.81 0.12
C ALA A 548 6.44 2.91 -0.88
N THR A 549 5.99 4.12 -1.17
CA THR A 549 4.97 4.45 -2.18
C THR A 549 5.50 4.48 -3.62
N HIS A 550 6.79 4.16 -3.82
CA HIS A 550 7.48 4.16 -5.12
C HIS A 550 7.41 5.51 -5.86
N ASP A 551 7.36 6.61 -5.13
CA ASP A 551 7.51 7.96 -5.65
C ASP A 551 8.74 8.62 -5.06
N ASN A 552 9.07 9.81 -5.57
CA ASN A 552 10.25 10.53 -5.13
C ASN A 552 10.00 11.26 -3.81
N GLY A 553 10.75 10.93 -2.76
CA GLY A 553 10.71 11.61 -1.48
C GLY A 553 11.60 12.85 -1.38
N ARG A 554 12.44 13.13 -2.38
CA ARG A 554 13.46 14.18 -2.31
C ARG A 554 13.10 15.37 -3.17
N PHE A 555 12.89 16.51 -2.51
CA PHE A 555 12.77 17.82 -3.16
C PHE A 555 13.03 18.93 -2.13
N PRO A 556 13.56 20.09 -2.57
CA PRO A 556 13.74 21.24 -1.72
C PRO A 556 12.43 21.98 -1.48
N PHE A 557 12.42 22.80 -0.44
CA PHE A 557 11.54 23.96 -0.34
C PHE A 557 12.30 25.19 -0.79
N ILE A 558 11.64 26.06 -1.56
CA ILE A 558 12.23 27.30 -2.05
C ILE A 558 11.49 28.52 -1.52
N HIS A 559 12.23 29.59 -1.26
CA HIS A 559 11.70 30.87 -0.84
C HIS A 559 12.53 32.01 -1.44
N PHE A 560 11.96 33.21 -1.49
CA PHE A 560 12.67 34.40 -1.95
C PHE A 560 13.39 35.08 -0.77
N LYS A 561 14.63 35.50 -1.01
CA LYS A 561 15.45 36.25 -0.07
C LYS A 561 16.38 37.19 -0.83
N ASN A 562 16.28 38.48 -0.53
CA ASN A 562 17.02 39.57 -1.20
C ASN A 562 16.88 39.50 -2.73
N GLY A 563 15.68 39.18 -3.23
CA GLY A 563 15.42 39.08 -4.68
C GLY A 563 16.00 37.85 -5.37
N ALA A 564 16.53 36.87 -4.63
CA ALA A 564 17.02 35.60 -5.15
C ALA A 564 16.27 34.41 -4.52
N ILE A 565 16.25 33.27 -5.21
CA ILE A 565 15.69 32.04 -4.66
C ILE A 565 16.73 31.39 -3.74
N ALA A 566 16.31 31.07 -2.52
CA ALA A 566 17.05 30.28 -1.55
C ALA A 566 16.32 28.94 -1.29
N THR A 567 17.09 27.90 -0.97
CA THR A 567 16.57 26.55 -0.73
C THR A 567 16.67 26.14 0.75
N THR A 568 15.69 25.41 1.27
CA THR A 568 15.69 24.76 2.59
C THR A 568 15.24 23.30 2.47
N GLY A 569 15.50 22.49 3.50
CA GLY A 569 14.97 21.12 3.59
C GLY A 569 15.72 20.02 2.83
N LEU A 570 16.92 20.30 2.30
CA LEU A 570 17.83 19.27 1.77
C LEU A 570 18.79 18.80 2.86
N GLN A 571 18.29 18.08 3.87
CA GLN A 571 19.15 17.30 4.77
C GLN A 571 19.04 15.82 4.44
#